data_AF-G1UE09-F1
#
_entry.id   AF-G1UE09-F1
#
_cell.length_a   1.000
_cell.length_b   1.000
_cell.length_c   1.000
_cell.angle_alpha   90.00
_cell.angle_beta   90.00
_cell.angle_gamma   90.00
#
_symmetry.space_group_name_H-M   'P 1'
#
loop_
_entity.id
_entity.type
_entity.pdbx_description
1 polymer ?
#
loop_
_entity_poly.entity_id
_entity_poly.type
_entity_poly.pdbx_seq_one_letter_code
_entity_poly.pdbx_strand_id
1 'polypeptide(L)' 'NDLYTLVMTDPDAPSPSEPTMKEYLHWIVVNIPGGTDATKGEVVVPYMGPRPPVGIHRYVLVL' A
#
# COMPACT_ATOMS: atom_id res chain seq x y z
N ASN A 1 -5.67 18.74 14.43
CA ASN A 1 -4.28 18.56 13.95
C ASN A 1 -4.20 17.09 13.68
N ASP A 2 -4.63 16.72 12.49
CA ASP A 2 -5.11 15.37 12.23
C ASP A 2 -3.95 14.55 11.68
N LEU A 3 -3.91 13.27 12.06
CA LEU A 3 -2.89 12.34 11.62
C LEU A 3 -3.54 11.33 10.68
N TYR A 4 -2.87 11.05 9.58
CA TYR A 4 -3.32 10.12 8.55
C TYR A 4 -2.41 8.89 8.50
N THR A 5 -2.94 7.80 7.94
CA THR A 5 -2.19 6.57 7.68
C THR A 5 -2.33 6.22 6.21
N LEU A 6 -1.22 6.19 5.49
CA LEU A 6 -1.17 5.74 4.11
C LEU A 6 -0.88 4.23 4.06
N VAL A 7 -1.74 3.48 3.40
CA VAL A 7 -1.56 2.05 3.12
C VAL A 7 -1.56 1.82 1.61
N MET A 8 -0.59 1.06 1.12
CA MET A 8 -0.58 0.54 -0.25
C MET A 8 -0.78 -0.98 -0.22
N THR A 9 -1.76 -1.46 -0.99
CA THR A 9 -2.16 -2.87 -1.01
C THR A 9 -2.43 -3.36 -2.43
N ASP A 10 -2.18 -4.63 -2.71
CA ASP A 10 -2.50 -5.33 -3.95
C ASP A 10 -3.56 -6.42 -3.68
N PRO A 11 -4.83 -6.20 -4.08
CA PRO A 11 -5.91 -7.17 -3.89
C PRO A 11 -5.91 -8.29 -4.94
N ASP A 12 -5.00 -8.26 -5.90
CA ASP A 12 -4.95 -9.17 -7.06
C ASP A 12 -3.77 -10.16 -6.95
N ALA A 13 -3.03 -10.19 -5.84
CA ALA A 13 -1.91 -11.11 -5.66
C ALA A 13 -2.33 -12.59 -5.46
N PRO A 14 -1.65 -13.59 -6.07
CA PRO A 14 -0.58 -13.45 -7.07
C PRO A 14 -1.10 -13.28 -8.50
N SER A 15 -2.40 -13.50 -8.74
CA SER A 15 -3.04 -13.23 -10.02
C SER A 15 -4.47 -12.71 -9.82
N PRO A 16 -4.97 -11.80 -10.68
CA PRO A 16 -6.31 -11.23 -10.52
C PRO A 16 -7.43 -12.26 -10.66
N SER A 17 -7.19 -13.35 -11.42
CA SER A 17 -8.13 -14.46 -11.59
C SER A 17 -8.16 -15.42 -10.41
N GLU A 18 -7.04 -15.59 -9.72
CA GLU A 18 -6.91 -16.46 -8.55
C GLU A 18 -6.10 -15.74 -7.45
N PRO A 19 -6.70 -14.75 -6.78
CA PRO A 19 -5.99 -13.87 -5.86
C PRO A 19 -5.93 -14.48 -4.44
N THR A 20 -5.17 -15.57 -4.28
CA THR A 20 -5.04 -16.32 -3.02
C THR A 20 -4.20 -15.61 -1.96
N MET A 21 -3.39 -14.63 -2.36
CA MET A 21 -2.54 -13.82 -1.47
C MET A 21 -3.11 -12.42 -1.22
N LYS A 22 -4.35 -12.15 -1.63
CA LYS A 22 -5.00 -10.88 -1.33
C LYS A 22 -5.26 -10.75 0.18
N GLU A 23 -5.03 -9.60 0.80
CA GLU A 23 -4.38 -8.39 0.29
C GLU A 23 -2.86 -8.45 0.50
N TYR A 24 -2.07 -8.20 -0.55
CA TYR A 24 -0.62 -8.13 -0.40
C TYR A 24 -0.19 -6.72 -0.02
N LEU A 25 0.40 -6.59 1.16
CA LEU A 25 0.79 -5.31 1.72
C LEU A 25 2.10 -4.79 1.10
N HIS A 26 2.04 -3.62 0.45
CA HIS A 26 3.18 -3.01 -0.24
C HIS A 26 3.83 -1.87 0.56
N TRP A 27 3.08 -1.11 1.35
CA TRP A 27 3.60 0.06 2.05
C TRP A 27 2.68 0.46 3.21
N ILE A 28 3.25 0.82 4.37
CA ILE A 28 2.51 1.48 5.46
C ILE A 28 3.34 2.66 5.96
N VAL A 29 2.71 3.83 5.97
CA VAL A 29 3.21 5.03 6.65
C VAL A 29 2.13 5.54 7.59
N VAL A 30 2.43 5.63 8.88
CA VAL A 30 1.51 6.12 9.91
C VAL A 30 1.90 7.54 10.35
N ASN A 31 1.04 8.17 11.16
CA ASN A 31 1.33 9.44 11.82
C ASN A 31 1.69 10.57 10.84
N ILE A 32 1.12 10.58 9.63
CA ILE A 32 1.37 11.63 8.64
C ILE A 32 0.61 12.90 9.08
N PRO A 33 1.28 14.03 9.35
CA PRO A 33 0.59 15.27 9.66
C PRO A 33 -0.25 15.76 8.47
N GLY A 34 -1.52 16.10 8.71
CA GLY A 34 -2.41 16.65 7.68
C GLY A 34 -1.81 17.86 6.97
N GLY A 35 -2.00 17.92 5.64
CA GLY A 35 -1.43 18.96 4.79
C GLY A 35 0.06 18.79 4.46
N THR A 36 0.67 17.67 4.86
CA THR A 36 2.03 17.28 4.47
C THR A 36 2.01 16.01 3.61
N ASP A 37 3.19 15.47 3.31
CA ASP A 37 3.35 14.24 2.52
C ASP A 37 3.85 13.06 3.39
N ALA A 38 3.82 11.85 2.83
CA ALA A 38 4.20 10.63 3.52
C ALA A 38 5.66 10.62 4.04
N THR A 39 6.56 11.48 3.54
CA THR A 39 7.94 11.58 4.07
C THR A 39 7.99 12.19 5.47
N LYS A 40 6.89 12.78 5.94
CA LYS A 40 6.76 13.33 7.30
C LYS A 40 6.15 12.35 8.30
N GLY A 41 5.67 11.20 7.84
CA GLY A 41 5.16 10.14 8.70
C GLY A 41 6.24 9.14 9.13
N GLU A 42 5.81 8.11 9.84
CA GLU A 42 6.63 6.99 10.29
C GLU A 42 6.41 5.79 9.37
N VAL A 43 7.47 5.26 8.78
CA VAL A 43 7.41 4.09 7.90
C VAL A 43 7.40 2.82 8.75
N VAL A 44 6.24 2.17 8.83
CA VAL A 44 6.06 0.90 9.57
C VAL A 44 6.37 -0.31 8.69
N VAL A 45 5.95 -0.25 7.42
CA VAL A 45 6.30 -1.25 6.40
C VAL A 45 6.95 -0.50 5.26
N PRO A 46 8.21 -0.79 4.90
CA PRO A 46 8.91 -0.08 3.83
C PRO A 46 8.25 -0.34 2.48
N TYR A 47 8.37 0.63 1.58
CA TYR A 47 7.80 0.51 0.24
C TYR A 47 8.42 -0.67 -0.52
N MET A 48 7.57 -1.61 -0.90
CA MET A 48 7.88 -2.69 -1.83
C MET A 48 7.21 -2.37 -3.17
N GLY A 49 7.99 -2.09 -4.21
CA GLY A 49 7.42 -1.70 -5.51
C GLY A 49 6.59 -2.81 -6.19
N PRO A 50 5.63 -2.44 -7.07
CA PRO A 50 4.86 -3.35 -7.90
C PRO A 50 5.74 -4.36 -8.65
N ARG A 51 5.51 -5.66 -8.42
CA ARG A 51 6.17 -6.78 -9.13
C ARG A 51 5.18 -7.92 -9.34
N PRO A 52 4.12 -7.71 -10.14
CA PRO A 52 3.08 -8.72 -10.31
C PRO A 52 3.64 -9.92 -11.08
N PRO A 53 3.42 -11.16 -10.61
CA PRO A 53 3.90 -12.34 -11.32
C PRO A 53 2.99 -12.70 -12.51
N VAL A 54 1.66 -12.48 -12.44
CA VAL A 54 0.72 -12.87 -13.51
C VAL A 54 -0.43 -11.87 -13.66
N GLY A 55 -0.64 -11.37 -14.88
CA GLY A 55 -1.80 -10.53 -15.21
C GLY A 55 -1.63 -9.05 -14.83
N ILE A 56 -2.74 -8.31 -14.83
CA ILE A 56 -2.77 -6.89 -14.48
C ILE A 56 -3.29 -6.76 -13.05
N HIS A 57 -2.49 -6.15 -12.18
CA HIS A 57 -2.82 -5.96 -10.77
C HIS A 57 -3.20 -4.51 -10.49
N ARG A 58 -4.15 -4.33 -9.57
CA ARG A 58 -4.49 -3.04 -8.98
C ARG A 58 -3.57 -2.79 -7.79
N TYR A 59 -3.09 -1.57 -7.66
CA TYR A 59 -2.36 -1.12 -6.48
C TYR A 59 -3.14 0.02 -5.86
N VAL A 60 -3.72 -0.25 -4.69
CA VAL A 60 -4.66 0.65 -4.04
C VAL A 60 -3.93 1.43 -2.97
N LEU A 61 -4.04 2.76 -3.02
CA LEU A 61 -3.63 3.65 -1.95
C LEU A 61 -4.86 4.05 -1.12
N VAL A 62 -4.77 3.87 0.19
CA VAL A 62 -5.80 4.24 1.17
C VAL A 62 -5.19 5.22 2.18
N LEU A 63 -5.89 6.30 2.51
CA LEU A 63 -5.44 7.38 3.41
C LEU A 63 -6.41 7.58 4.59
#